data_AF-A0A851YV67-F1
#
_entry.id   AF-A0A851YV67-F1
#
_cell.length_a   1.000
_cell.length_b   1.000
_cell.length_c   1.000
_cell.angle_alpha   90.00
_cell.angle_beta   90.00
_cell.angle_gamma   90.00
#
_symmetry.space_group_name_H-M   'P 1'
#
loop_
_entity.id
_entity.type
_entity.pdbx_description
1 polymer ?
#
loop_
_entity_poly.entity_id
_entity_poly.type
_entity_poly.pdbx_seq_one_letter_code
_entity_poly.pdbx_strand_id
1 'polypeptide(L)'
;GKVAVSKIVDYLRHTTSRGLEDTGLEELCNMLDPDQQDVSMDLETFHSIMKEWIEDCKRKWEDGPAEGPTACVEDLEFKVHKTASEAKEMHVQMNATSGSLEAFGGDVSKGDIDTSDLINCVADLQYKNQKLQEENKKLKLTLEAADETNNRLQSDNEDLCQQIRSIQHSVLKDKSLEEELEETKANLNLSEEKRQQILCQNKQLEKENQSLIIKITSLQEELSVLQMHFSVLSGCVLERLFSPHSLQKEQAIKELQLTVVEFSSIIETLRAEKKKLVETMQHMQQELILNGLNFPSLCKFHSNIPEEMNSLHRELELAQSSEITETEWTSLDETLNREVLFLLQGPEYAGEKFKTVMQNLVSGRTYVN
;
A
#
# COMPACT_ATOMS: atom_id res chain seq x y z
N GLY A 1 6.92 16.19 23.85
CA GLY A 1 5.75 16.60 24.65
C GLY A 1 6.05 16.36 26.12
N LYS A 2 5.36 17.04 27.03
CA LYS A 2 5.48 16.81 28.48
C LYS A 2 4.18 16.24 29.03
N VAL A 3 4.26 15.27 29.93
CA VAL A 3 3.12 14.57 30.51
C VAL A 3 3.25 14.60 32.03
N ALA A 4 2.14 14.84 32.73
CA ALA A 4 2.08 14.84 34.18
C ALA A 4 2.28 13.43 34.75
N VAL A 5 2.95 13.32 35.89
CA VAL A 5 3.29 12.04 36.54
C VAL A 5 2.03 11.24 36.88
N SER A 6 0.98 11.91 37.36
CA SER A 6 -0.33 11.32 37.66
C SER A 6 -0.88 10.51 36.48
N LYS A 7 -0.85 11.09 35.27
CA LYS A 7 -1.34 10.43 34.04
C LYS A 7 -0.47 9.25 33.61
N ILE A 8 0.83 9.33 33.84
CA ILE A 8 1.76 8.24 33.54
C ILE A 8 1.51 7.07 34.49
N VAL A 9 1.38 7.34 35.79
CA VAL A 9 1.11 6.33 36.82
C VAL A 9 -0.26 5.70 36.63
N ASP A 10 -1.29 6.49 36.33
CA ASP A 10 -2.63 5.98 36.02
C ASP A 10 -2.63 5.08 34.79
N TYR A 11 -1.93 5.49 33.71
CA TYR A 11 -1.78 4.68 32.52
C TYR A 11 -1.08 3.36 32.84
N LEU A 12 0.05 3.40 33.56
CA LEU A 12 0.79 2.21 33.97
C LEU A 12 -0.06 1.27 34.81
N ARG A 13 -0.83 1.81 35.76
CA ARG A 13 -1.77 1.06 36.61
C ARG A 13 -2.80 0.30 35.80
N HIS A 14 -3.38 0.95 34.80
CA HIS A 14 -4.35 0.33 33.89
C HIS A 14 -3.72 -0.70 32.96
N THR A 15 -2.54 -0.45 32.42
CA THR A 15 -1.89 -1.38 31.48
C THR A 15 -1.27 -2.61 32.14
N THR A 16 -0.86 -2.50 33.41
CA THR A 16 -0.18 -3.58 34.13
C THR A 16 -1.09 -4.34 35.09
N SER A 17 -2.38 -3.98 35.18
CA SER A 17 -3.35 -4.56 36.12
C SER A 17 -2.87 -4.57 37.58
N ARG A 18 -1.99 -3.63 37.96
CA ARG A 18 -1.42 -3.52 39.30
C ARG A 18 -2.34 -2.69 40.19
N GLY A 19 -2.72 -3.25 41.34
CA GLY A 19 -3.67 -2.64 42.29
C GLY A 19 -3.08 -1.49 43.11
N LEU A 20 -3.90 -0.88 43.96
CA LEU A 20 -3.48 0.20 44.89
C LEU A 20 -2.46 -0.28 45.95
N GLU A 21 -2.37 -1.59 46.18
CA GLU A 21 -1.47 -2.20 47.16
C GLU A 21 -0.09 -2.59 46.57
N ASP A 22 0.16 -2.28 45.30
CA ASP A 22 1.44 -2.60 44.67
C ASP A 22 2.55 -1.64 45.11
N THR A 23 3.39 -2.13 46.03
CA THR A 23 4.54 -1.40 46.57
C THR A 23 5.53 -0.99 45.47
N GLY A 24 5.64 -1.75 44.37
CA GLY A 24 6.57 -1.44 43.29
C GLY A 24 6.16 -0.23 42.45
N LEU A 25 4.85 -0.02 42.25
CA LEU A 25 4.33 1.12 41.50
C LEU A 25 4.40 2.42 42.34
N GLU A 26 4.24 2.30 43.65
CA GLU A 26 4.42 3.40 44.60
C GLU A 26 5.88 3.86 44.66
N GLU A 27 6.85 2.94 44.67
CA GLU A 27 8.28 3.26 44.57
C GLU A 27 8.62 3.99 43.26
N LEU A 28 8.05 3.56 42.14
CA LEU A 28 8.21 4.24 40.86
C LEU A 28 7.61 5.65 40.88
N CYS A 29 6.43 5.82 41.49
CA CYS A 29 5.80 7.13 41.68
C CYS A 29 6.72 8.09 42.45
N ASN A 30 7.33 7.62 43.54
CA ASN A 30 8.27 8.40 44.35
C ASN A 30 9.57 8.78 43.61
N MET A 31 10.01 7.98 42.64
CA MET A 31 11.18 8.34 41.80
C MET A 31 10.82 9.30 40.67
N LEU A 32 9.59 9.23 40.16
CA LEU A 32 9.10 10.13 39.12
C LEU A 32 8.75 11.52 39.69
N ASP A 33 8.27 11.58 40.93
CA ASP A 33 7.86 12.81 41.59
C ASP A 33 8.12 12.76 43.12
N PRO A 34 9.37 12.98 43.55
CA PRO A 34 9.75 12.88 44.96
C PRO A 34 9.09 13.94 45.86
N ASP A 35 8.66 15.06 45.27
CA ASP A 35 7.99 16.16 45.98
C ASP A 35 6.44 16.07 45.88
N GLN A 36 5.90 15.06 45.17
CA GLN A 36 4.46 14.85 44.93
C GLN A 36 3.74 16.10 44.38
N GLN A 37 4.39 16.86 43.49
CA GLN A 37 3.85 18.09 42.91
C GLN A 37 3.23 17.92 41.51
N ASP A 38 3.09 16.69 41.06
CA ASP A 38 2.61 16.28 39.73
C ASP A 38 3.38 16.96 38.59
N VAL A 39 4.71 16.86 38.65
CA VAL A 39 5.60 17.54 37.70
C VAL A 39 5.40 16.98 36.28
N SER A 40 5.25 17.87 35.30
CA SER A 40 5.20 17.46 33.89
C SER A 40 6.60 17.12 33.39
N MET A 41 6.83 15.87 33.00
CA MET A 41 8.13 15.39 32.52
C MET A 41 8.11 15.08 31.02
N ASP A 42 9.27 15.21 30.38
CA ASP A 42 9.46 14.80 29.00
C ASP A 42 9.81 13.31 28.89
N LEU A 43 9.76 12.81 27.66
CA LEU A 43 9.96 11.40 27.34
C LEU A 43 11.38 10.91 27.71
N GLU A 44 12.39 11.77 27.58
CA GLU A 44 13.78 11.43 27.85
C GLU A 44 14.04 11.27 29.36
N THR A 45 13.46 12.18 30.15
CA THR A 45 13.47 12.11 31.62
C THR A 45 12.72 10.87 32.10
N PHE A 46 11.54 10.60 31.56
CA PHE A 46 10.78 9.40 31.87
C PHE A 46 11.55 8.11 31.56
N HIS A 47 12.16 8.00 30.37
CA HIS A 47 12.96 6.83 30.02
C HIS A 47 14.19 6.66 30.93
N SER A 48 14.82 7.76 31.35
CA SER A 48 15.97 7.71 32.24
C SER A 48 15.58 7.16 33.62
N ILE A 49 14.49 7.65 34.19
CA ILE A 49 13.97 7.18 35.49
C ILE A 49 13.45 5.74 35.40
N MET A 50 12.72 5.40 34.33
CA MET A 50 12.27 4.03 34.09
C MET A 50 13.42 3.04 33.98
N LYS A 51 14.52 3.44 33.32
CA LYS A 51 15.72 2.61 33.21
C LYS A 51 16.37 2.40 34.57
N GLU A 52 16.50 3.46 35.37
CA GLU A 52 17.02 3.38 36.74
C GLU A 52 16.15 2.49 37.64
N TRP A 53 14.82 2.61 37.54
CA TRP A 53 13.89 1.75 38.28
C TRP A 53 14.02 0.28 37.88
N ILE A 54 14.10 -0.02 36.58
CA ILE A 54 14.30 -1.39 36.10
C ILE A 54 15.64 -1.95 36.61
N GLU A 55 16.69 -1.14 36.62
CA GLU A 55 17.98 -1.51 37.19
C GLU A 55 17.89 -1.73 38.71
N ASP A 56 17.11 -0.93 39.44
CA ASP A 56 16.89 -1.10 40.87
C ASP A 56 16.08 -2.36 41.20
N CYS A 57 15.03 -2.64 40.43
CA CYS A 57 14.28 -3.90 40.50
C CYS A 57 15.20 -5.10 40.26
N LYS A 58 16.13 -4.99 39.30
CA LYS A 58 17.09 -6.05 38.99
C LYS A 58 18.11 -6.25 40.13
N ARG A 59 18.59 -5.17 40.75
CA ARG A 59 19.46 -5.26 41.93
C ARG A 59 18.77 -5.90 43.13
N LYS A 60 17.51 -5.50 43.41
CA LYS A 60 16.69 -6.13 44.46
C LYS A 60 16.48 -7.64 44.23
N TRP A 61 16.47 -8.08 42.97
CA TRP A 61 16.42 -9.49 42.60
C TRP A 61 17.78 -10.20 42.75
N GLU A 62 18.89 -9.52 42.46
CA GLU A 62 20.26 -10.08 42.55
C GLU A 62 20.81 -10.13 44.00
N ASP A 63 20.36 -9.27 44.92
CA ASP A 63 20.75 -9.28 46.34
C ASP A 63 19.92 -10.25 47.23
N GLY A 64 18.96 -10.98 46.65
CA GLY A 64 18.31 -12.13 47.30
C GLY A 64 19.26 -13.35 47.30
N PRO A 65 19.16 -14.28 48.28
CA PRO A 65 20.06 -15.44 48.33
C PRO A 65 19.98 -16.20 47.01
N ALA A 66 21.13 -16.23 46.33
CA ALA A 66 21.30 -16.61 44.94
C ALA A 66 20.70 -17.98 44.60
N GLU A 67 19.75 -18.01 43.66
CA GLU A 67 19.59 -19.12 42.73
C GLU A 67 19.57 -18.58 41.29
N GLY A 68 20.35 -19.23 40.44
CA GLY A 68 20.81 -18.71 39.16
C GLY A 68 19.75 -18.64 38.04
N PRO A 69 20.15 -18.12 36.87
CA PRO A 69 19.23 -17.71 35.81
C PRO A 69 18.71 -18.93 35.05
N THR A 70 17.44 -19.26 35.24
CA THR A 70 16.71 -20.15 34.33
C THR A 70 15.41 -19.49 33.92
N ALA A 71 15.29 -19.28 32.61
CA ALA A 71 14.06 -18.88 31.96
C ALA A 71 12.96 -19.91 32.22
N CYS A 72 11.88 -19.49 32.87
CA CYS A 72 10.50 -19.61 32.40
C CYS A 72 9.54 -19.17 33.51
N VAL A 73 8.58 -18.35 33.10
CA VAL A 73 7.50 -17.79 33.91
C VAL A 73 6.53 -18.91 34.24
N GLU A 74 6.70 -19.54 35.40
CA GLU A 74 5.71 -20.38 36.09
C GLU A 74 6.27 -20.78 37.45
N ASP A 75 6.38 -19.83 38.39
CA ASP A 75 6.07 -20.09 39.79
C ASP A 75 6.06 -18.77 40.56
N LEU A 76 4.87 -18.30 40.93
CA LEU A 76 4.74 -17.33 42.01
C LEU A 76 4.26 -18.11 43.23
N GLU A 77 5.19 -18.84 43.84
CA GLU A 77 5.04 -19.47 45.14
C GLU A 77 4.73 -18.39 46.18
N PHE A 78 3.44 -18.24 46.50
CA PHE A 78 3.02 -17.53 47.69
C PHE A 78 3.40 -18.37 48.91
N LYS A 79 4.57 -18.04 49.45
CA LYS A 79 5.04 -18.19 50.83
C LYS A 79 3.92 -18.39 51.86
N VAL A 80 3.46 -19.63 52.02
CA VAL A 80 2.75 -20.05 53.23
C VAL A 80 3.79 -20.57 54.21
N HIS A 81 3.89 -19.85 55.32
CA HIS A 81 4.70 -20.18 56.48
C HIS A 81 4.55 -21.65 56.87
N LYS A 82 5.50 -22.47 56.43
CA LYS A 82 5.76 -23.80 56.98
C LYS A 82 6.36 -23.61 58.37
N THR A 83 5.53 -23.27 59.35
CA THR A 83 5.83 -23.62 60.73
C THR A 83 5.80 -25.14 60.77
N ALA A 84 7.00 -25.70 60.68
CA ALA A 84 7.24 -27.10 60.90
C ALA A 84 6.52 -27.53 62.18
N SER A 85 5.70 -28.58 62.05
CA SER A 85 5.36 -29.47 63.14
C SER A 85 6.64 -30.04 63.72
N GLU A 86 7.29 -29.29 64.61
CA GLU A 86 8.03 -29.86 65.73
C GLU A 86 6.96 -30.35 66.72
N ALA A 87 6.34 -31.48 66.38
CA ALA A 87 5.74 -32.35 67.39
C ALA A 87 6.91 -32.92 68.19
N LYS A 88 7.39 -32.07 69.10
CA LYS A 88 8.30 -32.38 70.18
C LYS A 88 7.67 -33.56 70.90
N GLU A 89 8.22 -34.75 70.68
CA GLU A 89 8.05 -35.90 71.54
C GLU A 89 8.48 -35.44 72.94
N MET A 90 7.50 -34.97 73.71
CA MET A 90 7.74 -34.47 75.06
C MET A 90 7.92 -35.69 75.94
N HIS A 91 9.11 -36.27 75.87
CA HIS A 91 9.65 -37.16 76.88
C HIS A 91 9.55 -36.40 78.21
N VAL A 92 8.53 -36.72 79.01
CA VAL A 92 8.39 -36.20 80.37
C VAL A 92 9.54 -36.80 81.18
N GLN A 93 10.69 -36.14 81.11
CA GLN A 93 11.77 -36.33 82.05
C GLN A 93 11.28 -35.74 83.38
N MET A 94 10.81 -36.62 84.27
CA MET A 94 10.48 -36.25 85.64
C MET A 94 11.76 -35.85 86.37
N ASN A 95 12.10 -34.56 86.30
CA ASN A 95 13.12 -33.97 87.14
C ASN A 95 12.49 -33.72 88.51
N ALA A 96 12.57 -34.75 89.37
CA ALA A 96 12.27 -34.66 90.78
C ALA A 96 13.19 -33.63 91.45
N THR A 97 12.76 -32.37 91.47
CA THR A 97 13.34 -31.36 92.34
C THR A 97 12.59 -31.46 93.65
N SER A 98 13.17 -32.23 94.58
CA SER A 98 12.72 -32.36 95.96
C SER A 98 12.88 -31.01 96.66
N GLY A 99 11.85 -30.17 96.56
CA GLY A 99 11.71 -28.92 97.27
C GLY A 99 11.11 -29.19 98.64
N SER A 100 11.97 -29.23 99.64
CA SER A 100 11.66 -29.20 101.07
C SER A 100 10.50 -28.22 101.38
N LEU A 101 9.41 -28.76 101.93
CA LEU A 101 8.35 -27.99 102.59
C LEU A 101 8.18 -28.55 104.00
N GLU A 102 9.18 -28.29 104.84
CA GLU A 102 8.98 -28.30 106.29
C GLU A 102 8.45 -26.93 106.71
N ALA A 103 7.15 -26.86 106.99
CA ALA A 103 6.55 -25.99 108.00
C ALA A 103 5.03 -25.99 107.80
N PHE A 104 4.33 -26.87 108.51
CA PHE A 104 3.11 -26.53 109.25
C PHE A 104 2.88 -27.66 110.27
N GLY A 105 3.72 -27.68 111.30
CA GLY A 105 3.35 -28.27 112.59
C GLY A 105 2.35 -27.32 113.25
N GLY A 106 1.07 -27.52 112.96
CA GLY A 106 -0.05 -26.88 113.64
C GLY A 106 -0.92 -27.98 114.23
N ASP A 107 -1.15 -27.90 115.54
CA ASP A 107 -1.81 -28.87 116.41
C ASP A 107 -2.74 -29.88 115.74
N VAL A 108 -2.44 -31.16 115.97
CA VAL A 108 -3.44 -32.22 115.90
C VAL A 108 -4.46 -31.92 116.99
N SER A 109 -5.53 -31.23 116.63
CA SER A 109 -6.78 -31.26 117.39
C SER A 109 -7.17 -32.73 117.50
N LYS A 110 -6.86 -33.31 118.65
CA LYS A 110 -7.22 -34.65 119.10
C LYS A 110 -8.73 -34.69 119.39
N GLY A 111 -9.53 -34.34 118.39
CA GLY A 111 -10.89 -34.82 118.26
C GLY A 111 -10.78 -36.12 117.48
N ASP A 112 -11.28 -37.21 118.06
CA ASP A 112 -11.45 -38.48 117.35
C ASP A 112 -12.14 -38.20 116.01
N ILE A 113 -11.37 -38.17 114.91
CA ILE A 113 -11.99 -38.32 113.60
C ILE A 113 -12.45 -39.77 113.60
N ASP A 114 -13.76 -39.94 113.74
CA ASP A 114 -14.33 -41.25 113.87
C ASP A 114 -13.91 -42.04 112.63
N THR A 115 -13.50 -43.29 112.80
CA THR A 115 -13.13 -44.17 111.67
C THR A 115 -14.19 -44.16 110.56
N SER A 116 -15.44 -43.92 110.94
CA SER A 116 -16.59 -43.61 110.08
C SER A 116 -16.36 -42.43 109.11
N ASP A 117 -15.86 -41.29 109.58
CA ASP A 117 -15.67 -40.08 108.78
C ASP A 117 -14.54 -40.25 107.73
N LEU A 118 -13.47 -40.96 108.10
CA LEU A 118 -12.40 -41.32 107.17
C LEU A 118 -12.89 -42.29 106.09
N ILE A 119 -13.65 -43.32 106.48
CA ILE A 119 -14.27 -44.26 105.53
C ILE A 119 -15.19 -43.53 104.56
N ASN A 120 -16.00 -42.58 105.06
CA ASN A 120 -16.89 -41.78 104.22
C ASN A 120 -16.10 -40.87 103.25
N CYS A 121 -15.02 -40.23 103.72
CA CYS A 121 -14.13 -39.44 102.86
C CYS A 121 -13.46 -40.27 101.76
N VAL A 122 -13.00 -41.48 102.11
CA VAL A 122 -12.42 -42.42 101.13
C VAL A 122 -13.47 -42.86 100.11
N ALA A 123 -14.70 -43.16 100.52
CA ALA A 123 -15.79 -43.52 99.62
C ALA A 123 -16.15 -42.37 98.65
N ASP A 124 -16.25 -41.13 99.15
CA ASP A 124 -16.49 -39.95 98.32
C ASP A 124 -15.38 -39.70 97.30
N LEU A 125 -14.12 -39.88 97.70
CA LEU A 125 -12.97 -39.75 96.80
C LEU A 125 -12.96 -40.85 95.74
N GLN A 126 -13.28 -42.09 96.12
CA GLN A 126 -13.41 -43.21 95.18
C GLN A 126 -14.52 -42.94 94.15
N TYR A 127 -15.68 -42.47 94.60
CA TYR A 127 -16.79 -42.08 93.72
C TYR A 127 -16.39 -40.93 92.78
N LYS A 128 -15.75 -39.87 93.29
CA LYS A 128 -15.27 -38.75 92.47
C LYS A 128 -14.22 -39.19 91.46
N ASN A 129 -13.30 -40.10 91.84
CA ASN A 129 -12.30 -40.64 90.92
C ASN A 129 -12.96 -41.45 89.81
N GLN A 130 -13.91 -42.34 90.14
CA GLN A 130 -14.68 -43.08 89.14
C GLN A 130 -15.41 -42.14 88.17
N LYS A 131 -16.08 -41.11 88.68
CA LYS A 131 -16.77 -40.10 87.86
C LYS A 131 -15.80 -39.36 86.93
N LEU A 132 -14.61 -38.98 87.42
CA LEU A 132 -13.56 -38.37 86.60
C LEU A 132 -13.05 -39.33 85.52
N GLN A 133 -12.92 -40.63 85.81
CA GLN A 133 -12.53 -41.63 84.80
C GLN A 133 -13.59 -41.77 83.71
N GLU A 134 -14.87 -41.77 84.06
CA GLU A 134 -15.99 -41.81 83.11
C GLU A 134 -16.02 -40.57 82.22
N GLU A 135 -15.88 -39.37 82.80
CA GLU A 135 -15.79 -38.12 82.03
C GLU A 135 -14.53 -38.08 81.15
N ASN A 136 -13.38 -38.55 81.63
CA ASN A 136 -12.17 -38.67 80.80
C ASN A 136 -12.38 -39.60 79.61
N LYS A 137 -13.06 -40.74 79.81
CA LYS A 137 -13.41 -41.67 78.72
C LYS A 137 -14.34 -41.00 77.71
N LYS A 138 -15.34 -40.25 78.18
CA LYS A 138 -16.27 -39.51 77.33
C LYS A 138 -15.54 -38.42 76.53
N LEU A 139 -14.68 -37.64 77.17
CA LEU A 139 -13.86 -36.62 76.52
C LEU A 139 -12.95 -37.23 75.45
N LYS A 140 -12.33 -38.38 75.73
CA LYS A 140 -11.51 -39.10 74.76
C LYS A 140 -12.32 -39.51 73.52
N LEU A 141 -13.52 -40.08 73.71
CA LEU A 141 -14.38 -40.44 72.58
C LEU A 141 -14.83 -39.21 71.76
N THR A 142 -15.14 -38.09 72.43
CA THR A 142 -15.49 -36.86 71.71
C THR A 142 -14.30 -36.26 70.97
N LEU A 143 -13.09 -36.38 71.51
CA LEU A 143 -11.85 -35.94 70.86
C LEU A 143 -11.56 -36.80 69.63
N GLU A 144 -11.64 -38.13 69.74
CA GLU A 144 -11.46 -39.06 68.61
C GLU A 144 -12.47 -38.79 67.48
N ALA A 145 -13.74 -38.55 67.82
CA ALA A 145 -14.76 -38.17 66.84
C ALA A 145 -14.47 -36.82 66.18
N ALA A 146 -13.99 -35.84 66.95
CA ALA A 146 -13.58 -34.54 66.42
C ALA A 146 -12.36 -34.66 65.49
N ASP A 147 -11.35 -35.45 65.87
CA ASP A 147 -10.16 -35.71 65.05
C ASP A 147 -10.52 -36.40 63.73
N GLU A 148 -11.43 -37.38 63.74
CA GLU A 148 -11.91 -38.02 62.52
C GLU A 148 -12.66 -37.02 61.61
N THR A 149 -13.48 -36.13 62.18
CA THR A 149 -14.13 -35.07 61.39
C THR A 149 -13.14 -34.07 60.82
N ASN A 150 -12.10 -33.71 61.57
CA ASN A 150 -11.07 -32.78 61.13
C ASN A 150 -10.22 -33.37 59.99
N ASN A 151 -9.83 -34.64 60.09
CA ASN A 151 -9.11 -35.34 59.03
C ASN A 151 -9.92 -35.41 57.74
N ARG A 152 -11.23 -35.66 57.84
CA ARG A 152 -12.13 -35.64 56.68
C ARG A 152 -12.22 -34.25 56.05
N LEU A 153 -12.42 -33.22 56.87
CA LEU A 153 -12.46 -31.83 56.38
C LEU A 153 -11.14 -31.42 55.73
N GLN A 154 -10.00 -31.86 56.28
CA GLN A 154 -8.70 -31.60 55.68
C GLN A 154 -8.58 -32.23 54.29
N SER A 155 -9.00 -33.49 54.14
CA SER A 155 -9.03 -34.17 52.82
C SER A 155 -9.93 -33.43 51.83
N ASP A 156 -11.14 -33.03 52.25
CA ASP A 156 -12.06 -32.27 51.39
C ASP A 156 -11.45 -30.93 50.96
N ASN A 157 -10.69 -30.27 51.86
CA ASN A 157 -10.02 -29.01 51.56
C ASN A 157 -8.89 -29.19 50.54
N GLU A 158 -8.11 -30.27 50.66
CA GLU A 158 -7.05 -30.62 49.70
C GLU A 158 -7.65 -30.90 48.30
N ASP A 159 -8.76 -31.64 48.23
CA ASP A 159 -9.47 -31.92 46.99
C ASP A 159 -10.05 -30.64 46.36
N LEU A 160 -10.64 -29.75 47.16
CA LEU A 160 -11.12 -28.45 46.68
C LEU A 160 -9.97 -27.57 46.16
N CYS A 161 -8.84 -27.53 46.86
CA CYS A 161 -7.64 -26.83 46.38
C CYS A 161 -7.16 -27.40 45.03
N GLN A 162 -7.18 -28.72 44.84
CA GLN A 162 -6.82 -29.34 43.57
C GLN A 162 -7.81 -28.99 42.46
N GLN A 163 -9.11 -28.98 42.76
CA GLN A 163 -10.14 -28.55 41.81
C GLN A 163 -9.97 -27.09 41.40
N ILE A 164 -9.68 -26.19 42.35
CA ILE A 164 -9.42 -24.78 42.06
C ILE A 164 -8.22 -24.62 41.11
N ARG A 165 -7.11 -25.33 41.37
CA ARG A 165 -5.93 -25.32 40.49
C ARG A 165 -6.27 -25.81 39.08
N SER A 166 -7.03 -26.89 38.97
CA SER A 166 -7.46 -27.44 37.68
C SER A 166 -8.33 -26.44 36.89
N ILE A 167 -9.30 -25.81 37.57
CA ILE A 167 -10.16 -24.78 36.98
C ILE A 167 -9.33 -23.57 36.54
N GLN A 168 -8.41 -23.10 37.38
CA GLN A 168 -7.52 -21.98 37.04
C GLN A 168 -6.69 -22.28 35.79
N HIS A 169 -6.09 -23.47 35.70
CA HIS A 169 -5.36 -23.90 34.51
C HIS A 169 -6.26 -23.96 33.27
N SER A 170 -7.48 -24.50 33.40
CA SER A 170 -8.46 -24.52 32.30
C SER A 170 -8.81 -23.11 31.83
N VAL A 171 -9.05 -22.18 32.76
CA VAL A 171 -9.38 -20.79 32.44
C VAL A 171 -8.24 -20.08 31.70
N LEU A 172 -6.99 -20.32 32.10
CA LEU A 172 -5.83 -19.76 31.38
C LEU A 172 -5.74 -20.30 29.95
N LYS A 173 -5.98 -21.61 29.77
CA LYS A 173 -6.04 -22.22 28.45
C LYS A 173 -7.17 -21.64 27.59
N ASP A 174 -8.34 -21.44 28.17
CA ASP A 174 -9.49 -20.86 27.46
C ASP A 174 -9.21 -19.42 27.02
N LYS A 175 -8.54 -18.60 27.86
CA LYS A 175 -8.09 -17.25 27.47
C LYS A 175 -7.11 -17.26 26.30
N SER A 176 -6.14 -18.16 26.31
CA SER A 176 -5.20 -18.30 25.19
C SER A 176 -5.91 -18.68 23.90
N LEU A 177 -6.92 -19.57 23.96
CA LEU A 177 -7.71 -19.94 22.79
C LEU A 177 -8.62 -18.79 22.32
N GLU A 178 -9.13 -17.97 23.23
CA GLU A 178 -9.89 -16.76 22.90
C GLU A 178 -9.01 -15.75 22.15
N GLU A 179 -7.76 -15.56 22.55
CA GLU A 179 -6.79 -14.72 21.85
C GLU A 179 -6.48 -15.24 20.44
N GLU A 180 -6.24 -16.55 20.28
CA GLU A 180 -6.06 -17.19 18.96
C GLU A 180 -7.30 -17.04 18.06
N LEU A 181 -8.50 -17.11 18.64
CA LEU A 181 -9.75 -16.91 17.91
C LEU A 181 -9.89 -15.48 17.41
N GLU A 182 -9.62 -14.48 18.26
CA GLU A 182 -9.68 -13.08 17.85
C GLU A 182 -8.59 -12.73 16.81
N GLU A 183 -7.39 -13.32 16.92
CA GLU A 183 -6.35 -13.18 15.89
C GLU A 183 -6.80 -13.78 14.53
N THR A 184 -7.32 -15.00 14.53
CA THR A 184 -7.78 -15.65 13.30
C THR A 184 -8.96 -14.90 12.66
N LYS A 185 -9.87 -14.35 13.47
CA LYS A 185 -10.97 -13.49 13.03
C LYS A 185 -10.47 -12.17 12.43
N ALA A 186 -9.47 -11.52 13.04
CA ALA A 186 -8.84 -10.34 12.47
C ALA A 186 -8.17 -10.63 11.11
N ASN A 187 -7.45 -11.76 11.03
CA ASN A 187 -6.82 -12.22 9.78
C ASN A 187 -7.85 -12.54 8.68
N LEU A 188 -8.98 -13.16 9.05
CA LEU A 188 -10.08 -13.43 8.12
C LEU A 188 -10.66 -12.13 7.56
N ASN A 189 -10.94 -11.15 8.42
CA ASN A 189 -11.46 -9.84 8.01
C ASN A 189 -10.50 -9.14 7.04
N LEU A 190 -9.20 -9.09 7.37
CA LEU A 190 -8.18 -8.51 6.49
C LEU A 190 -8.10 -9.23 5.13
N SER A 191 -8.18 -10.56 5.13
CA SER A 191 -8.19 -11.36 3.90
C SER A 191 -9.44 -11.09 3.07
N GLU A 192 -10.60 -10.94 3.71
CA GLU A 192 -11.84 -10.59 3.03
C GLU A 192 -11.79 -9.18 2.44
N GLU A 193 -11.25 -8.19 3.14
CA GLU A 193 -11.05 -6.83 2.62
C GLU A 193 -10.15 -6.84 1.37
N LYS A 194 -9.02 -7.57 1.41
CA LYS A 194 -8.14 -7.75 0.25
C LYS A 194 -8.87 -8.42 -0.92
N ARG A 195 -9.68 -9.44 -0.65
CA ARG A 195 -10.50 -10.11 -1.66
C ARG A 195 -11.48 -9.14 -2.32
N GLN A 196 -12.15 -8.30 -1.54
CA GLN A 196 -13.07 -7.28 -2.07
C GLN A 196 -12.33 -6.22 -2.89
N GLN A 197 -11.16 -5.78 -2.45
CA GLN A 197 -10.33 -4.84 -3.21
C GLN A 197 -9.94 -5.41 -4.58
N ILE A 198 -9.45 -6.65 -4.63
CA ILE A 198 -9.10 -7.34 -5.89
C ILE A 198 -10.34 -7.49 -6.78
N LEU A 199 -11.50 -7.80 -6.21
CA LEU A 199 -12.75 -7.92 -6.96
C LEU A 199 -13.16 -6.58 -7.59
N CYS A 200 -13.04 -5.47 -6.86
CA CYS A 200 -13.27 -4.13 -7.39
C CYS A 200 -12.29 -3.78 -8.53
N GLN A 201 -11.00 -4.10 -8.35
CA GLN A 201 -9.97 -3.89 -9.39
C GLN A 201 -10.27 -4.72 -10.65
N ASN A 202 -10.60 -6.00 -10.51
CA ASN A 202 -10.97 -6.86 -11.63
C ASN A 202 -12.18 -6.31 -12.39
N LYS A 203 -13.22 -5.86 -11.67
CA LYS A 203 -14.41 -5.25 -12.30
C LYS A 203 -14.08 -3.97 -13.06
N GLN A 204 -13.10 -3.20 -12.59
CA GLN A 204 -12.63 -2.01 -13.29
C GLN A 204 -11.84 -2.38 -14.56
N LEU A 205 -10.90 -3.31 -14.46
CA LEU A 205 -10.13 -3.82 -15.59
C LEU A 205 -11.04 -4.46 -16.66
N GLU A 206 -12.10 -5.15 -16.25
CA GLU A 206 -13.08 -5.73 -17.16
C GLU A 206 -13.80 -4.64 -17.98
N LYS A 207 -14.19 -3.53 -17.36
CA LYS A 207 -14.78 -2.38 -18.07
C LYS A 207 -13.80 -1.73 -19.04
N GLU A 208 -12.54 -1.56 -18.62
CA GLU A 208 -11.49 -1.00 -19.48
C GLU A 208 -11.23 -1.91 -20.68
N ASN A 209 -11.17 -3.23 -20.46
CA ASN A 209 -11.01 -4.21 -21.52
C ASN A 209 -12.20 -4.17 -22.50
N GLN A 210 -13.44 -4.14 -22.00
CA GLN A 210 -14.63 -3.96 -22.84
C GLN A 210 -14.57 -2.67 -23.67
N SER A 211 -14.14 -1.55 -23.07
CA SER A 211 -13.96 -0.27 -23.78
C SER A 211 -12.89 -0.36 -24.87
N LEU A 212 -11.77 -1.02 -24.60
CA LEU A 212 -10.71 -1.24 -25.58
C LEU A 212 -11.18 -2.14 -26.72
N ILE A 213 -11.94 -3.19 -26.43
CA ILE A 213 -12.55 -4.05 -27.45
C ILE A 213 -13.45 -3.23 -28.38
N ILE A 214 -14.33 -2.38 -27.83
CA ILE A 214 -15.20 -1.49 -28.62
C ILE A 214 -14.38 -0.55 -29.51
N LYS A 215 -13.26 0.00 -28.99
CA LYS A 215 -12.38 0.87 -29.76
C LYS A 215 -11.68 0.11 -30.89
N ILE A 216 -11.21 -1.11 -30.63
CA ILE A 216 -10.60 -1.96 -31.64
C ILE A 216 -11.61 -2.28 -32.75
N THR A 217 -12.85 -2.63 -32.41
CA THR A 217 -13.88 -2.92 -33.42
C THR A 217 -14.20 -1.69 -34.26
N SER A 218 -14.31 -0.50 -33.64
CA SER A 218 -14.50 0.76 -34.37
C SER A 218 -13.36 1.05 -35.35
N LEU A 219 -12.11 0.86 -34.92
CA LEU A 219 -10.94 1.08 -35.79
C LEU A 219 -10.86 0.03 -36.91
N GLN A 220 -11.27 -1.21 -36.65
CA GLN A 220 -11.36 -2.26 -37.67
C GLN A 220 -12.43 -1.92 -38.72
N GLU A 221 -13.57 -1.37 -38.31
CA GLU A 221 -14.61 -0.87 -39.21
C GLU A 221 -14.08 0.28 -40.09
N GLU A 222 -13.42 1.28 -39.50
CA GLU A 222 -12.81 2.39 -40.23
C GLU A 222 -11.76 1.90 -41.26
N LEU A 223 -10.92 0.95 -40.87
CA LEU A 223 -9.91 0.35 -41.76
C LEU A 223 -10.56 -0.38 -42.93
N SER A 224 -11.64 -1.12 -42.68
CA SER A 224 -12.43 -1.81 -43.73
C SER A 224 -13.04 -0.82 -44.72
N VAL A 225 -13.61 0.28 -44.23
CA VAL A 225 -14.15 1.37 -45.05
C VAL A 225 -13.04 1.98 -45.90
N LEU A 226 -11.90 2.30 -45.30
CA LEU A 226 -10.77 2.87 -46.04
C LEU A 226 -10.24 1.92 -47.11
N GLN A 227 -10.17 0.61 -46.82
CA GLN A 227 -9.78 -0.42 -47.76
C GLN A 227 -10.77 -0.54 -48.93
N MET A 228 -12.07 -0.41 -48.67
CA MET A 228 -13.09 -0.34 -49.71
C MET A 228 -12.88 0.90 -50.59
N HIS A 229 -12.70 2.08 -49.99
CA HIS A 229 -12.43 3.32 -50.72
C HIS A 229 -11.18 3.20 -51.60
N PHE A 230 -10.10 2.63 -51.08
CA PHE A 230 -8.87 2.40 -51.84
C PHE A 230 -9.11 1.48 -53.04
N SER A 231 -9.87 0.40 -52.85
CA SER A 231 -10.20 -0.54 -53.92
C SER A 231 -11.03 0.12 -55.03
N VAL A 232 -12.01 0.95 -54.67
CA VAL A 232 -12.82 1.72 -55.63
C VAL A 232 -11.95 2.73 -56.39
N LEU A 233 -11.14 3.51 -55.68
CA LEU A 233 -10.21 4.48 -56.29
C LEU A 233 -9.24 3.79 -57.26
N SER A 234 -8.64 2.67 -56.85
CA SER A 234 -7.76 1.87 -57.71
C SER A 234 -8.49 1.38 -58.97
N GLY A 235 -9.74 0.95 -58.84
CA GLY A 235 -10.59 0.57 -59.97
C GLY A 235 -10.85 1.73 -60.92
N CYS A 236 -11.25 2.89 -60.41
CA CYS A 236 -11.47 4.10 -61.21
C CYS A 236 -10.20 4.59 -61.93
N VAL A 237 -9.04 4.49 -61.28
CA VAL A 237 -7.74 4.84 -61.89
C VAL A 237 -7.42 3.89 -63.05
N LEU A 238 -7.58 2.58 -62.86
CA LEU A 238 -7.40 1.59 -63.92
C LEU A 238 -8.35 1.85 -65.10
N GLU A 239 -9.63 2.08 -64.82
CA GLU A 239 -10.63 2.36 -65.86
C GLU A 239 -10.28 3.61 -66.68
N ARG A 240 -9.77 4.67 -66.03
CA ARG A 240 -9.29 5.87 -66.73
C ARG A 240 -8.04 5.61 -67.57
N LEU A 241 -7.05 4.89 -67.03
CA LEU A 241 -5.81 4.55 -67.73
C LEU A 241 -6.07 3.71 -68.99
N PHE A 242 -6.98 2.73 -68.89
CA PHE A 242 -7.33 1.85 -70.01
C PHE A 242 -8.53 2.35 -70.83
N SER A 243 -9.02 3.55 -70.55
CA SER A 243 -10.08 4.16 -71.35
C SER A 243 -9.58 4.37 -72.79
N PRO A 244 -10.38 4.02 -73.81
CA PRO A 244 -9.99 4.20 -75.21
C PRO A 244 -9.62 5.65 -75.53
N HIS A 245 -10.23 6.62 -74.82
CA HIS A 245 -9.87 8.02 -74.97
C HIS A 245 -8.48 8.36 -74.41
N SER A 246 -8.07 7.76 -73.29
CA SER A 246 -6.74 7.95 -72.70
C SER A 246 -5.67 7.29 -73.56
N LEU A 247 -5.91 6.05 -74.01
CA LEU A 247 -5.01 5.35 -74.92
C LEU A 247 -4.86 6.08 -76.27
N GLN A 248 -5.94 6.63 -76.80
CA GLN A 248 -5.90 7.39 -78.04
C GLN A 248 -5.16 8.72 -77.89
N LYS A 249 -5.30 9.41 -76.74
CA LYS A 249 -4.47 10.58 -76.42
C LYS A 249 -2.99 10.23 -76.35
N GLU A 250 -2.64 9.11 -75.72
CA GLU A 250 -1.25 8.69 -75.65
C GLU A 250 -0.68 8.28 -77.02
N GLN A 251 -1.47 7.62 -77.85
CA GLN A 251 -1.11 7.32 -79.24
C GLN A 251 -0.86 8.61 -80.03
N ALA A 252 -1.75 9.60 -79.92
CA ALA A 252 -1.63 10.89 -80.58
C ALA A 252 -0.39 11.67 -80.10
N ILE A 253 -0.07 11.62 -78.81
CA ILE A 253 1.16 12.21 -78.27
C ILE A 253 2.40 11.55 -78.88
N LYS A 254 2.44 10.22 -78.99
CA LYS A 254 3.56 9.49 -79.62
C LYS A 254 3.72 9.84 -81.10
N GLU A 255 2.62 9.97 -81.84
CA GLU A 255 2.64 10.42 -83.24
C GLU A 255 3.16 11.87 -83.36
N LEU A 256 2.69 12.77 -82.49
CA LEU A 256 3.18 14.14 -82.47
C LEU A 256 4.68 14.21 -82.14
N GLN A 257 5.17 13.37 -81.23
CA GLN A 257 6.61 13.28 -80.92
C GLN A 257 7.42 12.82 -82.13
N LEU A 258 6.94 11.82 -82.89
CA LEU A 258 7.61 11.35 -84.10
C LEU A 258 7.68 12.45 -85.16
N THR A 259 6.58 13.16 -85.40
CA THR A 259 6.57 14.28 -86.36
C THR A 259 7.49 15.43 -85.95
N VAL A 260 7.58 15.74 -84.65
CA VAL A 260 8.56 16.71 -84.13
C VAL A 260 10.00 16.26 -84.40
N VAL A 261 10.31 14.97 -84.25
CA VAL A 261 11.64 14.43 -84.56
C VAL A 261 11.93 14.52 -86.06
N GLU A 262 10.96 14.21 -86.91
CA GLU A 262 11.08 14.36 -88.37
C GLU A 262 11.32 15.82 -88.77
N PHE A 263 10.53 16.76 -88.25
CA PHE A 263 10.73 18.18 -88.51
C PHE A 263 12.10 18.66 -88.02
N SER A 264 12.54 18.19 -86.85
CA SER A 264 13.87 18.51 -86.33
C SER A 264 14.98 18.04 -87.29
N SER A 265 14.86 16.82 -87.84
CA SER A 265 15.79 16.29 -88.84
C SER A 265 15.79 17.10 -90.15
N ILE A 266 14.61 17.50 -90.63
CA ILE A 266 14.46 18.37 -91.81
C ILE A 266 15.14 19.72 -91.56
N ILE A 267 14.92 20.32 -90.39
CA ILE A 267 15.54 21.59 -89.99
C ILE A 267 17.08 21.47 -89.98
N GLU A 268 17.64 20.39 -89.41
CA GLU A 268 19.08 20.16 -89.44
C GLU A 268 19.63 20.04 -90.86
N THR A 269 18.92 19.31 -91.73
CA THR A 269 19.30 19.16 -93.14
C THR A 269 19.31 20.50 -93.88
N LEU A 270 18.23 21.27 -93.74
CA LEU A 270 18.12 22.62 -94.31
C LEU A 270 19.21 23.56 -93.76
N ARG A 271 19.57 23.43 -92.48
CA ARG A 271 20.64 24.22 -91.87
C ARG A 271 22.00 23.87 -92.49
N ALA A 272 22.26 22.59 -92.76
CA ALA A 272 23.47 22.14 -93.44
C ALA A 272 23.54 22.63 -94.90
N GLU A 273 22.43 22.54 -95.64
CA GLU A 273 22.33 23.05 -97.02
C GLU A 273 22.53 24.56 -97.08
N LYS A 274 21.89 25.31 -96.17
CA LYS A 274 22.09 26.76 -96.03
C LYS A 274 23.56 27.08 -95.78
N LYS A 275 24.22 26.37 -94.87
CA LYS A 275 25.64 26.56 -94.57
C LYS A 275 26.48 26.35 -95.84
N LYS A 276 26.24 25.25 -96.56
CA LYS A 276 26.93 24.94 -97.82
C LYS A 276 26.70 26.04 -98.87
N LEU A 277 25.47 26.50 -99.05
CA LEU A 277 25.14 27.58 -99.99
C LEU A 277 25.83 28.89 -99.62
N VAL A 278 25.87 29.25 -98.34
CA VAL A 278 26.59 30.43 -97.84
C VAL A 278 28.09 30.32 -98.13
N GLU A 279 28.70 29.15 -97.92
CA GLU A 279 30.09 28.89 -98.27
C GLU A 279 30.32 29.06 -99.79
N THR A 280 29.44 28.53 -100.64
CA THR A 280 29.54 28.72 -102.10
C THR A 280 29.39 30.18 -102.50
N MET A 281 28.45 30.91 -101.90
CA MET A 281 28.27 32.36 -102.15
C MET A 281 29.49 33.17 -101.73
N GLN A 282 30.07 32.87 -100.56
CA GLN A 282 31.30 33.51 -100.09
C GLN A 282 32.47 33.21 -101.02
N HIS A 283 32.62 31.97 -101.49
CA HIS A 283 33.64 31.60 -102.47
C HIS A 283 33.46 32.39 -103.77
N MET A 284 32.26 32.43 -104.35
CA MET A 284 31.98 33.22 -105.56
C MET A 284 32.26 34.72 -105.33
N GLN A 285 31.93 35.26 -104.16
CA GLN A 285 32.23 36.64 -103.80
C GLN A 285 33.75 36.89 -103.71
N GLN A 286 34.53 35.97 -103.13
CA GLN A 286 35.99 36.04 -103.09
C GLN A 286 36.62 35.95 -104.49
N GLU A 287 36.08 35.09 -105.36
CA GLU A 287 36.52 34.92 -106.75
C GLU A 287 36.25 36.18 -107.59
N LEU A 288 35.10 36.83 -107.39
CA LEU A 288 34.78 38.13 -107.98
C LEU A 288 35.71 39.25 -107.50
N ILE A 289 36.09 39.25 -106.21
CA ILE A 289 37.08 40.18 -105.64
C ILE A 289 38.48 39.95 -106.26
N LEU A 290 38.89 38.69 -106.45
CA LEU A 290 40.17 38.30 -107.07
C LEU A 290 40.29 38.71 -108.55
N ASN A 291 39.18 38.72 -109.28
CA ASN A 291 39.10 39.12 -110.69
C ASN A 291 39.03 40.65 -110.92
N GLY A 292 39.31 41.47 -109.91
CA GLY A 292 39.48 42.93 -110.05
C GLY A 292 38.19 43.76 -110.08
N LEU A 293 37.02 43.15 -109.86
CA LEU A 293 35.74 43.85 -109.72
C LEU A 293 35.50 44.19 -108.25
N ASN A 294 36.02 45.33 -107.80
CA ASN A 294 35.81 45.81 -106.45
C ASN A 294 34.42 46.46 -106.34
N PHE A 295 33.43 45.70 -105.87
CA PHE A 295 32.14 46.27 -105.43
C PHE A 295 32.20 46.60 -103.93
N PRO A 296 31.91 47.86 -103.51
CA PRO A 296 31.61 48.14 -102.13
C PRO A 296 30.34 47.39 -101.72
N SER A 297 30.51 46.33 -100.93
CA SER A 297 29.55 45.80 -99.95
C SER A 297 28.05 45.90 -100.32
N LEU A 298 27.58 45.13 -101.31
CA LEU A 298 26.13 44.90 -101.44
C LEU A 298 25.62 43.74 -100.56
N CYS A 299 26.50 42.97 -99.92
CA CYS A 299 26.13 41.86 -99.03
C CYS A 299 26.20 42.25 -97.53
N LYS A 300 25.73 43.46 -97.17
CA LYS A 300 25.56 43.87 -95.76
C LYS A 300 24.25 44.61 -95.43
N PHE A 301 23.21 44.51 -96.25
CA PHE A 301 21.89 45.07 -95.90
C PHE A 301 20.72 44.08 -96.03
N HIS A 302 20.96 42.82 -95.64
CA HIS A 302 19.92 41.98 -95.03
C HIS A 302 20.25 41.59 -93.59
N SER A 303 21.12 42.36 -92.91
CA SER A 303 21.31 42.26 -91.46
C SER A 303 20.32 43.09 -90.65
N ASN A 304 19.39 43.82 -91.30
CA ASN A 304 18.35 44.60 -90.64
C ASN A 304 16.96 44.18 -91.15
N ILE A 305 16.61 42.90 -90.96
CA ILE A 305 15.22 42.61 -90.60
C ILE A 305 15.16 42.95 -89.11
N PRO A 306 14.23 43.80 -88.65
CA PRO A 306 14.11 44.10 -87.22
C PRO A 306 14.03 42.77 -86.45
N GLU A 307 14.79 42.66 -85.36
CA GLU A 307 14.68 41.63 -84.32
C GLU A 307 13.25 41.50 -83.72
N GLU A 308 12.29 42.25 -84.24
CA GLU A 308 10.89 42.32 -83.82
C GLU A 308 10.00 41.18 -84.37
N MET A 309 10.50 40.33 -85.26
CA MET A 309 9.74 39.20 -85.83
C MET A 309 10.31 37.80 -85.55
N ASN A 310 11.47 37.69 -84.90
CA ASN A 310 12.11 36.40 -84.61
C ASN A 310 12.20 36.08 -83.12
N SER A 311 11.55 36.85 -82.25
CA SER A 311 11.65 36.59 -80.83
C SER A 311 10.54 35.65 -80.40
N LEU A 312 10.95 34.45 -79.96
CA LEU A 312 10.17 33.51 -79.14
C LEU A 312 9.36 34.23 -78.04
N HIS A 313 9.81 35.42 -77.63
CA HIS A 313 9.19 36.32 -76.67
C HIS A 313 7.77 36.80 -77.07
N ARG A 314 7.51 37.13 -78.34
CA ARG A 314 6.18 37.62 -78.76
C ARG A 314 5.16 36.49 -78.85
N GLU A 315 5.60 35.28 -79.20
CA GLU A 315 4.76 34.07 -79.13
C GLU A 315 4.56 33.59 -77.67
N LEU A 316 5.55 33.76 -76.79
CA LEU A 316 5.43 33.50 -75.35
C LEU A 316 4.45 34.48 -74.67
N GLU A 317 4.47 35.77 -75.03
CA GLU A 317 3.48 36.74 -74.52
C GLU A 317 2.06 36.41 -74.99
N LEU A 318 1.90 35.94 -76.24
CA LEU A 318 0.60 35.49 -76.75
C LEU A 318 0.14 34.18 -76.08
N ALA A 319 1.05 33.26 -75.76
CA ALA A 319 0.74 32.04 -75.02
C ALA A 319 0.41 32.32 -73.53
N GLN A 320 1.06 33.29 -72.91
CA GLN A 320 0.73 33.76 -71.55
C GLN A 320 -0.60 34.52 -71.51
N SER A 321 -1.03 35.15 -72.60
CA SER A 321 -2.34 35.80 -72.70
C SER A 321 -3.50 34.83 -72.96
N SER A 322 -3.23 33.54 -73.20
CA SER A 322 -4.25 32.49 -73.17
C SER A 322 -4.53 32.10 -71.72
N GLU A 323 -5.40 32.90 -71.12
CA GLU A 323 -6.05 32.76 -69.81
C GLU A 323 -6.66 31.34 -69.63
N ILE A 324 -5.80 30.39 -69.28
CA ILE A 324 -6.18 29.10 -68.71
C ILE A 324 -5.61 29.10 -67.29
N THR A 325 -6.47 29.59 -66.40
CA THR A 325 -6.65 29.12 -65.02
C THR A 325 -5.56 29.39 -63.98
N GLU A 326 -4.89 30.55 -63.99
CA GLU A 326 -4.15 31.01 -62.78
C GLU A 326 -5.06 31.09 -61.54
N THR A 327 -6.36 31.38 -61.73
CA THR A 327 -7.36 31.43 -60.66
C THR A 327 -7.68 30.06 -60.03
N GLU A 328 -7.51 28.95 -60.76
CA GLU A 328 -7.78 27.62 -60.21
C GLU A 328 -6.62 27.14 -59.34
N TRP A 329 -5.37 27.41 -59.75
CA TRP A 329 -4.18 27.05 -58.98
C TRP A 329 -4.10 27.81 -57.65
N THR A 330 -4.43 29.10 -57.63
CA THR A 330 -4.49 29.86 -56.37
C THR A 330 -5.65 29.40 -55.47
N SER A 331 -6.79 29.02 -56.03
CA SER A 331 -7.92 28.50 -55.24
C SER A 331 -7.61 27.13 -54.61
N LEU A 332 -6.85 26.27 -55.30
CA LEU A 332 -6.48 24.95 -54.82
C LEU A 332 -5.44 25.06 -53.70
N ASP A 333 -4.49 25.99 -53.83
CA ASP A 333 -3.46 26.27 -52.81
C ASP A 333 -4.06 26.89 -51.53
N GLU A 334 -5.02 27.79 -51.66
CA GLU A 334 -5.77 28.32 -50.49
C GLU A 334 -6.61 27.25 -49.80
N THR A 335 -7.24 26.35 -50.57
CA THR A 335 -8.07 25.28 -50.01
C THR A 335 -7.21 24.24 -49.27
N LEU A 336 -6.05 23.88 -49.84
CA LEU A 336 -5.09 22.97 -49.22
C LEU A 336 -4.49 23.58 -47.95
N ASN A 337 -4.10 24.85 -47.97
CA ASN A 337 -3.62 25.56 -46.76
C ASN A 337 -4.69 25.59 -45.66
N ARG A 338 -5.97 25.72 -46.02
CA ARG A 338 -7.09 25.69 -45.06
C ARG A 338 -7.31 24.30 -44.46
N GLU A 339 -7.22 23.24 -45.25
CA GLU A 339 -7.35 21.86 -44.76
C GLU A 339 -6.17 21.43 -43.89
N VAL A 340 -4.95 21.82 -44.24
CA VAL A 340 -3.74 21.58 -43.43
C VAL A 340 -3.84 22.30 -42.09
N LEU A 341 -4.37 23.54 -42.05
CA LEU A 341 -4.63 24.24 -40.79
C LEU A 341 -5.65 23.49 -39.92
N PHE A 342 -6.70 22.92 -40.53
CA PHE A 342 -7.72 22.14 -39.84
C PHE A 342 -7.17 20.82 -39.26
N LEU A 343 -6.24 20.16 -39.96
CA LEU A 343 -5.59 18.93 -39.49
C LEU A 343 -4.57 19.19 -38.37
N LEU A 344 -3.82 20.30 -38.44
CA LEU A 344 -2.87 20.71 -37.40
C LEU A 344 -3.54 21.16 -36.10
N GLN A 345 -4.81 21.58 -36.18
CA GLN A 345 -5.55 22.07 -35.02
C GLN A 345 -6.05 20.97 -34.07
N GLY A 346 -5.95 19.69 -34.48
CA GLY A 346 -6.18 18.53 -33.63
C GLY A 346 -7.61 18.38 -33.05
N PRO A 347 -7.98 17.21 -32.53
CA PRO A 347 -9.29 16.97 -31.92
C PRO A 347 -9.51 17.75 -30.60
N GLU A 348 -8.44 18.29 -30.01
CA GLU A 348 -8.50 19.07 -28.76
C GLU A 348 -9.19 20.43 -28.95
N TYR A 349 -9.02 21.10 -30.10
CA TYR A 349 -9.67 22.40 -30.35
C TYR A 349 -11.19 22.27 -30.55
N ALA A 350 -11.64 21.18 -31.19
CA ALA A 350 -13.08 20.86 -31.27
C ALA A 350 -13.65 20.52 -29.88
N GLY A 351 -12.86 19.84 -29.04
CA GLY A 351 -13.18 19.56 -27.65
C GLY A 351 -13.31 20.82 -26.80
N GLU A 352 -12.42 21.81 -26.96
CA GLU A 352 -12.50 23.09 -26.25
C GLU A 352 -13.71 23.91 -26.67
N LYS A 353 -14.02 24.02 -27.97
CA LYS A 353 -15.25 24.68 -28.42
C LYS A 353 -16.51 24.00 -27.89
N PHE A 354 -16.55 22.67 -27.89
CA PHE A 354 -17.66 21.92 -27.30
C PHE A 354 -17.78 22.16 -25.79
N LYS A 355 -16.64 22.18 -25.08
CA LYS A 355 -16.59 22.51 -23.64
C LYS A 355 -17.10 23.91 -23.36
N THR A 356 -16.71 24.92 -24.15
CA THR A 356 -17.22 26.30 -24.03
C THR A 356 -18.72 26.39 -24.32
N VAL A 357 -19.23 25.69 -25.34
CA VAL A 357 -20.66 25.66 -25.65
C VAL A 357 -21.46 24.99 -24.52
N MET A 358 -20.95 23.89 -23.98
CA MET A 358 -21.57 23.21 -22.82
C MET A 358 -21.55 24.10 -21.58
N GLN A 359 -20.45 24.83 -21.34
CA GLN A 359 -20.33 25.74 -20.20
C GLN A 359 -21.26 26.96 -20.33
N ASN A 360 -21.49 27.44 -21.56
CA ASN A 360 -22.47 28.49 -21.86
C ASN A 360 -23.93 28.00 -21.72
N LEU A 361 -24.22 26.74 -22.08
CA LEU A 361 -25.54 26.14 -21.86
C LEU A 361 -25.86 25.91 -20.38
N VAL A 362 -24.85 25.55 -19.59
CA VAL A 362 -24.96 25.41 -18.13
C VAL A 362 -25.12 26.78 -17.45
N SER A 363 -24.39 27.80 -17.92
CA SER A 363 -24.47 29.18 -17.39
C SER A 363 -25.70 29.95 -17.91
N GLY A 364 -26.31 29.53 -19.02
CA GLY A 364 -27.56 30.09 -19.54
C GLY A 364 -28.81 29.57 -18.84
N ARG A 365 -28.73 28.44 -18.13
CA ARG A 365 -29.85 27.90 -17.34
C ARG A 365 -29.99 28.51 -15.94
N THR A 366 -29.02 29.32 -15.49
CA THR A 366 -29.07 29.98 -14.17
C THR A 366 -29.80 31.33 -14.17
N TYR A 367 -30.34 31.78 -15.30
CA TYR A 367 -31.15 33.01 -15.43
C TYR A 367 -32.58 32.75 -15.93
N VAL A 368 -33.15 31.59 -15.61
CA VAL A 368 -34.60 31.37 -15.65
C VAL A 368 -35.03 30.77 -14.32
N ASN A 369 -35.14 31.63 -13.31
CA ASN A 369 -36.00 31.47 -12.14
C ASN A 369 -36.58 32.83 -11.80
#